data_AF-A0A6G6K6W5-F1
#
_entry.id   AF-A0A6G6K6W5-F1
#
_cell.length_a   1.000
_cell.length_b   1.000
_cell.length_c   1.000
_cell.angle_alpha   90.00
_cell.angle_beta   90.00
_cell.angle_gamma   90.00
#
_symmetry.space_group_name_H-M   'P 1'
#
loop_
_entity.id
_entity.type
_entity.pdbx_description
1 polymer ?
#
loop_
_entity_poly.entity_id
_entity_poly.type
_entity_poly.pdbx_seq_one_letter_code
_entity_poly.pdbx_strand_id
1 'polypeptide(L)'
;MGLDSVELVMAWEEGFGIAIPNEVAEGMITPAIVIDWISKRVGASGECNPCFSMVGFHRIREQQFTTHGIPRRAVRLNSLMPDAWITSHTVRDEVRCRVRTRAMALIKRRKLDPRWKRNEVREVVREIVREQIGVQEFSDKDHFIRDLGID
;
A
#
# COMPACT_ATOMS: atom_id res chain seq x y z
N MET A 1 0.18 15.72 16.33
CA MET A 1 1.16 16.35 15.44
C MET A 1 0.73 15.88 14.07
N GLY A 2 -0.06 16.69 13.36
CA GLY A 2 -0.44 16.35 12.00
C GLY A 2 0.82 16.31 11.14
N LEU A 3 0.85 15.39 10.18
CA LEU A 3 1.98 15.30 9.27
C LEU A 3 1.84 16.38 8.21
N ASP A 4 2.94 17.08 7.97
CA ASP A 4 3.04 18.05 6.90
C ASP A 4 3.01 17.34 5.53
N SER A 5 2.23 17.90 4.61
CA SER A 5 2.29 17.64 3.17
C SER A 5 3.72 17.47 2.62
N VAL A 6 4.70 18.20 3.17
CA VAL A 6 6.12 18.13 2.81
C VAL A 6 6.72 16.75 3.11
N GLU A 7 6.44 16.15 4.28
CA GLU A 7 6.96 14.83 4.65
C GLU A 7 6.44 13.73 3.71
N LEU A 8 5.17 13.83 3.32
CA LEU A 8 4.55 12.87 2.40
C LEU A 8 5.19 12.95 1.01
N VAL A 9 5.44 14.15 0.51
CA VAL A 9 6.12 14.38 -0.78
C VAL A 9 7.54 13.83 -0.75
N MET A 10 8.31 14.14 0.29
CA MET A 10 9.68 13.62 0.46
C MET A 10 9.72 12.09 0.50
N ALA A 11 8.75 11.46 1.18
CA ALA A 11 8.66 10.00 1.23
C ALA A 11 8.40 9.37 -0.15
N TRP A 12 7.60 10.02 -1.01
CA TRP A 12 7.42 9.57 -2.40
C TRP A 12 8.67 9.79 -3.25
N GLU A 13 9.32 10.94 -3.14
CA GLU A 13 10.58 11.22 -3.83
C GLU A 13 11.64 10.19 -3.49
N GLU A 14 11.82 9.89 -2.20
CA GLU A 14 12.75 8.86 -1.74
C GLU A 14 12.32 7.47 -2.21
N GLY A 15 11.04 7.10 -2.05
CA GLY A 15 10.53 5.77 -2.39
C GLY A 15 10.68 5.44 -3.87
N PHE A 16 10.39 6.40 -4.74
CA PHE A 16 10.45 6.22 -6.20
C PHE A 16 11.75 6.71 -6.83
N GLY A 17 12.62 7.41 -6.09
CA GLY A 17 13.85 7.96 -6.63
C GLY A 17 13.59 9.04 -7.69
N ILE A 18 12.60 9.89 -7.45
CA ILE A 18 12.15 10.95 -8.35
C ILE A 18 12.21 12.31 -7.64
N ALA A 19 12.16 13.39 -8.40
CA ALA A 19 11.96 14.75 -7.87
C ALA A 19 10.57 15.24 -8.27
N ILE A 20 9.80 15.74 -7.30
CA ILE A 20 8.46 16.28 -7.45
C ILE A 20 8.53 17.81 -7.31
N PRO A 21 8.27 18.56 -8.40
CA PRO A 21 8.20 20.03 -8.31
C PRO A 21 7.09 20.49 -7.37
N ASN A 22 7.30 21.62 -6.69
CA ASN A 22 6.33 22.19 -5.75
C ASN A 22 4.97 22.42 -6.40
N GLU A 23 4.95 22.94 -7.63
CA GLU A 23 3.72 23.25 -8.37
C GLU A 23 2.90 21.97 -8.66
N VAL A 24 3.59 20.84 -8.82
CA VAL A 24 2.96 19.53 -8.99
C VAL A 24 2.46 19.01 -7.65
N ALA A 25 3.26 19.14 -6.59
CA ALA A 25 2.91 18.69 -5.24
C ALA A 25 1.65 19.39 -4.72
N GLU A 26 1.50 20.71 -4.95
CA GLU A 26 0.30 21.48 -4.60
C GLU A 26 -0.98 20.92 -5.25
N GLY A 27 -0.87 20.33 -6.44
CA GLY A 27 -1.98 19.69 -7.16
C GLY A 27 -2.29 18.26 -6.72
N MET A 28 -1.44 17.63 -5.89
CA MET A 28 -1.58 16.24 -5.47
C MET A 28 -2.56 16.10 -4.29
N ILE A 29 -3.83 16.39 -4.52
CA ILE A 29 -4.86 16.43 -3.47
C ILE A 29 -5.47 15.05 -3.12
N THR A 30 -5.27 14.02 -3.94
CA THR A 30 -5.76 12.65 -3.70
C THR A 30 -4.70 11.60 -4.06
N PRO A 31 -4.72 10.40 -3.45
CA PRO A 31 -3.80 9.33 -3.82
C PRO A 31 -3.88 8.95 -5.30
N ALA A 32 -5.05 9.02 -5.93
CA ALA A 32 -5.22 8.73 -7.36
C ALA A 32 -4.36 9.64 -8.24
N ILE A 33 -4.34 10.95 -7.95
CA ILE A 33 -3.53 11.93 -8.69
C ILE A 33 -2.04 11.60 -8.54
N VAL A 34 -1.60 11.26 -7.33
CA VAL A 34 -0.23 10.86 -7.03
C VAL A 34 0.15 9.61 -7.82
N ILE A 35 -0.68 8.58 -7.77
CA ILE A 35 -0.48 7.31 -8.49
C ILE A 35 -0.37 7.57 -10.00
N ASP A 36 -1.25 8.42 -10.55
CA ASP A 36 -1.24 8.78 -11.96
C ASP A 36 0.04 9.49 -12.37
N TRP A 37 0.45 10.48 -11.60
CA TRP A 37 1.64 11.26 -11.91
C TRP A 37 2.91 10.41 -11.79
N ILE A 38 3.06 9.67 -10.69
CA ILE A 38 4.23 8.80 -10.46
C ILE A 38 4.29 7.72 -11.53
N SER A 39 3.16 7.07 -11.87
CA SER A 39 3.12 6.04 -12.92
C SER A 39 3.63 6.57 -14.26
N LYS A 40 3.24 7.80 -14.64
CA LYS A 40 3.76 8.45 -15.85
C LYS A 40 5.25 8.74 -15.74
N ARG A 41 5.71 9.24 -14.59
CA ARG A 41 7.10 9.60 -14.33
C ARG A 41 8.05 8.41 -14.41
N VAL A 42 7.63 7.26 -13.88
CA VAL A 42 8.45 6.03 -13.85
C VAL A 42 8.24 5.11 -15.07
N GLY A 43 7.47 5.55 -16.07
CA GLY A 43 7.18 4.75 -17.27
C GLY A 43 6.39 3.48 -16.98
N ALA A 44 5.57 3.48 -15.93
CA ALA A 44 4.80 2.32 -15.55
C ALA A 44 3.72 2.00 -16.60
N SER A 45 3.74 0.78 -17.12
CA SER A 45 2.77 0.25 -18.07
C SER A 45 2.04 -0.96 -17.48
N GLY A 46 0.77 -1.15 -17.87
CA GLY A 46 -0.02 -2.34 -17.54
C GLY A 46 -1.25 -2.12 -16.66
N GLU A 47 -2.20 -3.04 -16.80
CA GLU A 47 -3.56 -3.02 -16.22
C GLU A 47 -3.61 -3.22 -14.70
N CYS A 48 -4.74 -2.78 -14.15
CA CYS A 48 -5.19 -3.06 -12.78
C CYS A 48 -5.36 -4.58 -12.54
N ASN A 49 -4.26 -5.23 -12.21
CA ASN A 49 -4.27 -6.56 -11.58
C ASN A 49 -5.00 -6.54 -10.23
N PRO A 50 -5.47 -7.69 -9.72
CA PRO A 50 -6.24 -7.76 -8.47
C PRO A 50 -5.51 -7.06 -7.33
N CYS A 51 -6.27 -6.34 -6.49
CA CYS A 51 -5.72 -5.61 -5.35
C CYS A 51 -4.88 -6.56 -4.48
N PHE A 52 -3.67 -6.14 -4.11
CA PHE A 52 -2.76 -7.04 -3.41
C PHE A 52 -3.24 -7.41 -2.01
N SER A 53 -4.10 -6.60 -1.39
CA SER A 53 -4.80 -7.00 -0.17
C SER A 53 -5.73 -8.19 -0.42
N MET A 54 -6.47 -8.22 -1.52
CA MET A 54 -7.29 -9.38 -1.92
C MET A 54 -6.42 -10.59 -2.24
N VAL A 55 -5.33 -10.41 -3.00
CA VAL A 55 -4.40 -11.50 -3.30
C VAL A 55 -3.82 -12.07 -2.00
N GLY A 56 -3.37 -11.21 -1.09
CA GLY A 56 -2.89 -11.59 0.23
C GLY A 56 -3.93 -12.37 1.02
N PHE A 57 -5.17 -11.88 1.05
CA PHE A 57 -6.29 -12.53 1.73
C PHE A 57 -6.60 -13.91 1.16
N HIS A 58 -6.70 -14.05 -0.16
CA HIS A 58 -6.96 -15.34 -0.80
C HIS A 58 -5.82 -16.33 -0.58
N ARG A 59 -4.58 -15.86 -0.54
CA ARG A 59 -3.41 -16.68 -0.21
C ARG A 59 -3.42 -17.16 1.24
N ILE A 60 -3.82 -16.31 2.19
CA ILE A 60 -3.99 -16.72 3.60
C ILE A 60 -5.11 -17.75 3.74
N ARG A 61 -6.25 -17.53 3.06
CA ARG A 61 -7.35 -18.51 3.04
C ARG A 61 -6.91 -19.88 2.55
N GLU A 62 -6.11 -19.90 1.49
CA GLU A 62 -5.54 -21.13 0.96
C GLU A 62 -4.57 -21.77 1.95
N GLN A 63 -3.65 -21.01 2.54
CA GLN A 63 -2.70 -21.51 3.53
C GLN A 63 -3.40 -22.15 4.74
N GLN A 64 -4.42 -21.50 5.30
CA GLN A 64 -5.20 -22.02 6.43
C GLN A 64 -5.95 -23.30 6.07
N PHE A 65 -6.40 -23.43 4.81
CA PHE A 65 -7.00 -24.66 4.33
C PHE A 65 -5.96 -25.77 4.20
N THR A 66 -4.79 -25.48 3.63
CA THR A 66 -3.74 -26.49 3.39
C THR A 66 -3.05 -26.94 4.67
N THR A 67 -2.86 -26.04 5.64
CA THR A 67 -2.11 -26.31 6.88
C THR A 67 -3.01 -26.83 8.00
N HIS A 68 -4.25 -26.34 8.09
CA HIS A 68 -5.15 -26.62 9.22
C HIS A 68 -6.48 -27.25 8.82
N GLY A 69 -6.76 -27.42 7.53
CA GLY A 69 -8.06 -27.90 7.05
C GLY A 69 -9.21 -26.91 7.27
N ILE A 70 -8.91 -25.65 7.64
CA ILE A 70 -9.95 -24.65 7.92
C ILE A 70 -10.62 -24.25 6.59
N PRO A 71 -11.95 -24.39 6.45
CA PRO A 71 -12.62 -24.10 5.19
C PRO A 71 -12.49 -22.62 4.85
N ARG A 72 -12.23 -22.31 3.58
CA ARG A 72 -12.00 -20.92 3.09
C ARG A 72 -13.07 -19.92 3.56
N ARG A 73 -14.34 -20.35 3.70
CA ARG A 73 -15.47 -19.52 4.18
C ARG A 73 -15.38 -19.10 5.65
N ALA A 74 -14.67 -19.86 6.48
CA ALA A 74 -14.48 -19.58 7.90
C ALA A 74 -13.39 -18.53 8.16
N VAL A 75 -12.45 -18.37 7.21
CA VAL A 75 -11.39 -17.38 7.29
C VAL A 75 -11.92 -16.02 6.79
N ARG A 76 -12.16 -15.11 7.74
CA ARG A 76 -12.60 -13.73 7.53
C ARG A 76 -11.51 -12.76 7.97
N LEU A 77 -11.59 -11.50 7.53
CA LEU A 77 -10.60 -10.47 7.89
C LEU A 77 -10.43 -10.30 9.42
N ASN A 78 -11.51 -10.44 10.18
CA ASN A 78 -11.48 -10.29 11.65
C ASN A 78 -11.24 -11.63 12.38
N SER A 79 -11.05 -12.74 11.65
CA SER A 79 -10.68 -14.02 12.26
C SER A 79 -9.27 -13.92 12.83
N LEU A 80 -9.05 -14.46 14.03
CA LEU A 80 -7.70 -14.59 14.59
C LEU A 80 -6.88 -15.61 13.79
N MET A 81 -5.58 -15.38 13.68
CA MET A 81 -4.66 -16.36 13.09
C MET A 81 -4.33 -17.46 14.11
N PRO A 82 -4.63 -18.74 13.81
CA PRO A 82 -4.39 -19.85 14.75
C PRO A 82 -2.91 -20.09 15.10
N ASP A 83 -1.99 -19.66 14.22
CA ASP A 83 -0.59 -20.11 14.21
C ASP A 83 0.44 -19.00 14.44
N ALA A 84 0.04 -17.80 14.84
CA ALA A 84 0.99 -16.73 15.08
C ALA A 84 1.68 -16.91 16.45
N TRP A 85 2.82 -17.62 16.45
CA TRP A 85 3.58 -18.04 17.63
C TRP A 85 4.07 -16.93 18.57
N ILE A 86 3.79 -15.64 18.30
CA ILE A 86 4.24 -14.52 19.15
C ILE A 86 3.17 -13.40 19.33
N THR A 87 2.11 -13.29 18.50
CA THR A 87 1.06 -12.26 18.68
C THR A 87 -0.31 -12.72 18.15
N SER A 88 -1.37 -12.58 18.96
CA SER A 88 -2.74 -12.74 18.47
C SER A 88 -3.09 -11.57 17.55
N HIS A 89 -3.00 -11.78 16.24
CA HIS A 89 -3.40 -10.79 15.25
C HIS A 89 -4.43 -11.38 14.28
N THR A 90 -5.21 -10.52 13.65
CA THR A 90 -6.29 -10.92 12.76
C THR A 90 -5.76 -11.25 11.36
N VAL A 91 -6.55 -11.94 10.54
CA VAL A 91 -6.25 -12.11 9.11
C VAL A 91 -6.01 -10.76 8.43
N ARG A 92 -6.73 -9.70 8.83
CA ARG A 92 -6.52 -8.33 8.33
C ARG A 92 -5.12 -7.85 8.61
N ASP A 93 -4.62 -8.07 9.82
CA ASP A 93 -3.28 -7.66 10.23
C ASP A 93 -2.21 -8.44 9.47
N GLU A 94 -2.42 -9.74 9.25
CA GLU A 94 -1.52 -10.57 8.43
C GLU A 94 -1.52 -10.14 6.95
N VAL A 95 -2.69 -9.84 6.38
CA VAL A 95 -2.80 -9.26 5.03
C VAL A 95 -2.02 -7.95 4.95
N ARG A 96 -2.20 -7.06 5.92
CA ARG A 96 -1.51 -5.76 5.98
C ARG A 96 0.01 -5.96 6.07
N CYS A 97 0.48 -6.87 6.93
CA CYS A 97 1.89 -7.22 7.07
C CYS A 97 2.50 -7.68 5.74
N ARG A 98 1.79 -8.54 5.00
CA ARG A 98 2.23 -9.01 3.66
C ARG A 98 2.28 -7.90 2.63
N VAL A 99 1.27 -7.03 2.60
CA VAL A 99 1.23 -5.87 1.69
C VAL A 99 2.39 -4.92 1.99
N ARG A 100 2.62 -4.59 3.26
CA ARG A 100 3.74 -3.75 3.71
C ARG A 100 5.09 -4.34 3.32
N THR A 101 5.31 -5.61 3.65
CA THR A 101 6.56 -6.32 3.32
C THR A 101 6.83 -6.30 1.82
N ARG A 102 5.79 -6.49 1.02
CA ARG A 102 5.88 -6.39 -0.44
C ARG A 102 6.22 -4.97 -0.90
N ALA A 103 5.56 -3.94 -0.38
CA ALA A 103 5.82 -2.55 -0.75
C ALA A 103 7.27 -2.16 -0.43
N MET A 104 7.77 -2.51 0.76
CA MET A 104 9.18 -2.32 1.14
C MET A 104 10.14 -3.03 0.20
N ALA A 105 9.83 -4.27 -0.19
CA ALA A 105 10.64 -5.01 -1.16
C ALA A 105 10.65 -4.33 -2.54
N LEU A 106 9.54 -3.73 -2.98
CA LEU A 106 9.46 -2.96 -4.23
C LEU A 106 10.34 -1.71 -4.20
N ILE A 107 10.28 -0.93 -3.11
CA ILE A 107 11.14 0.25 -2.90
C ILE A 107 12.62 -0.17 -2.96
N LYS A 108 12.98 -1.27 -2.30
CA LYS A 108 14.36 -1.79 -2.32
C LYS A 108 14.77 -2.29 -3.71
N ARG A 109 13.87 -2.96 -4.44
CA ARG A 109 14.10 -3.49 -5.81
C ARG A 109 14.41 -2.38 -6.81
N ARG A 110 13.82 -1.19 -6.65
CA ARG A 110 14.04 -0.04 -7.55
C ARG A 110 15.52 0.20 -7.87
N LYS A 111 16.41 0.01 -6.89
CA LYS A 111 17.86 0.19 -7.05
C LYS A 111 18.49 -0.75 -8.11
N LEU A 112 17.79 -1.81 -8.50
CA LEU A 112 18.27 -2.90 -9.37
C LEU A 112 17.49 -3.01 -10.69
N ASP A 113 16.17 -2.78 -10.69
CA ASP A 113 15.33 -2.77 -11.90
C ASP A 113 14.28 -1.65 -11.80
N PRO A 114 14.36 -0.60 -12.63
CA PRO A 114 13.46 0.54 -12.59
C PRO A 114 12.13 0.29 -13.34
N ARG A 115 11.86 -0.94 -13.82
CA ARG A 115 10.58 -1.25 -14.46
C ARG A 115 9.48 -1.37 -13.41
N TRP A 116 8.69 -0.31 -13.31
CA TRP A 116 7.51 -0.27 -12.47
C TRP A 116 6.27 -0.73 -13.23
N LYS A 117 5.37 -1.42 -12.53
CA LYS A 117 3.98 -1.58 -12.97
C LYS A 117 3.09 -0.60 -12.20
N ARG A 118 1.99 -0.17 -12.81
CA ARG A 118 1.08 0.82 -12.19
C ARG A 118 0.50 0.33 -10.85
N ASN A 119 0.25 -0.97 -10.73
CA ASN A 119 -0.19 -1.57 -9.47
C ASN A 119 0.91 -1.57 -8.39
N GLU A 120 2.18 -1.69 -8.76
CA GLU A 120 3.30 -1.59 -7.82
C GLU A 120 3.44 -0.15 -7.31
N VAL A 121 3.30 0.85 -8.21
CA VAL A 121 3.24 2.26 -7.82
C VAL A 121 2.09 2.50 -6.85
N ARG A 122 0.89 2.00 -7.17
CA ARG A 122 -0.27 2.11 -6.30
C ARG A 122 -0.05 1.53 -4.91
N GLU A 123 0.53 0.35 -4.80
CA GLU A 123 0.78 -0.25 -3.48
C GLU A 123 1.81 0.54 -2.67
N VAL A 124 2.89 0.99 -3.30
CA VAL A 124 3.91 1.78 -2.62
C VAL A 124 3.36 3.13 -2.17
N VAL A 125 2.63 3.85 -3.03
CA VAL A 125 1.96 5.10 -2.64
C VAL A 125 1.02 4.86 -1.47
N ARG A 126 0.17 3.83 -1.55
CA ARG A 126 -0.78 3.53 -0.48
C ARG A 126 -0.09 3.17 0.82
N GLU A 127 1.03 2.45 0.77
CA GLU A 127 1.77 2.09 1.98
C GLU A 127 2.43 3.31 2.62
N ILE A 128 3.06 4.18 1.82
CA ILE A 128 3.62 5.44 2.31
C ILE A 128 2.52 6.28 2.96
N VAL A 129 1.34 6.42 2.33
CA VAL A 129 0.20 7.14 2.92
C VAL A 129 -0.24 6.54 4.27
N ARG A 130 -0.26 5.21 4.41
CA ARG A 130 -0.59 4.56 5.70
C ARG A 130 0.47 4.81 6.76
N GLU A 131 1.74 4.73 6.39
CA GLU A 131 2.87 4.90 7.32
C GLU A 131 2.97 6.34 7.80
N GLN A 132 2.77 7.30 6.90
CA GLN A 132 2.82 8.73 7.19
C GLN A 132 1.56 9.17 7.94
N ILE A 133 0.37 9.05 7.37
CA ILE A 133 -0.87 9.61 7.96
C ILE A 133 -1.41 8.74 9.13
N GLY A 134 -1.01 7.47 9.24
CA GLY A 134 -1.52 6.56 10.27
C GLY A 134 -2.94 6.03 10.02
N VAL A 135 -3.57 6.38 8.89
CA VAL A 135 -4.90 5.90 8.50
C VAL A 135 -4.80 4.50 7.89
N GLN A 136 -5.62 3.58 8.40
CA GLN A 136 -5.58 2.17 7.97
C GLN A 136 -6.44 1.88 6.73
N GLU A 137 -7.53 2.62 6.55
CA GLU A 137 -8.51 2.40 5.49
C GLU A 137 -8.84 3.72 4.80
N PHE A 138 -8.60 3.77 3.49
CA PHE A 138 -8.91 4.90 2.62
C PHE A 138 -9.05 4.44 1.16
N SER A 139 -9.78 5.22 0.37
CA SER A 139 -9.92 5.10 -1.07
C SER A 139 -8.86 5.93 -1.80
N ASP A 140 -8.53 5.57 -3.03
CA ASP A 140 -7.61 6.38 -3.85
C ASP A 140 -8.23 7.75 -4.21
N LYS A 141 -9.53 7.93 -3.99
CA LYS A 141 -10.27 9.19 -4.24
C LYS A 141 -10.37 10.10 -3.02
N ASP A 142 -9.94 9.64 -1.84
CA ASP A 142 -10.04 10.43 -0.61
C ASP A 142 -9.09 11.62 -0.69
N HIS A 143 -9.56 12.78 -0.26
CA HIS A 143 -8.82 14.03 -0.28
C HIS A 143 -7.90 14.10 0.94
N PHE A 144 -6.61 14.39 0.73
CA PHE A 144 -5.62 14.37 1.81
C PHE A 144 -5.96 15.30 2.98
N ILE A 145 -6.26 16.57 2.68
CA ILE A 145 -6.63 17.55 3.71
C ILE A 145 -8.02 17.27 4.30
N ARG A 146 -9.03 17.10 3.45
CA ARG A 146 -10.45 17.06 3.89
C ARG A 146 -10.86 15.73 4.52
N ASP A 147 -10.33 14.61 4.00
CA ASP A 147 -10.79 13.26 4.36
C ASP A 147 -9.75 12.50 5.18
N LEU A 148 -8.44 12.77 4.96
CA LEU A 148 -7.35 12.07 5.64
C LEU A 148 -6.67 12.90 6.74
N GLY A 149 -7.06 14.18 6.89
CA GLY A 149 -6.63 15.03 7.99
C GLY A 149 -5.16 15.48 7.92
N ILE A 150 -4.59 15.62 6.71
CA ILE A 150 -3.32 16.32 6.50
C ILE A 150 -3.54 17.82 6.74
N ASP A 151 -2.66 18.45 7.52
CA ASP A 151 -2.62 19.89 7.81
C ASP A 151 -1.62 20.67 6.92
#